data_AF-M0AAA5-F1
#
_entry.id   AF-M0AAA5-F1
#
_cell.length_a   1.000
_cell.length_b   1.000
_cell.length_c   1.000
_cell.angle_alpha   90.00
_cell.angle_beta   90.00
_cell.angle_gamma   90.00
#
_symmetry.space_group_name_H-M   'P 1'
#
loop_
_entity.id
_entity.type
_entity.pdbx_description
1 polymer ?
#
loop_
_entity_poly.entity_id
_entity_poly.type
_entity_poly.pdbx_seq_one_letter_code
_entity_poly.pdbx_strand_id
1 'polypeptide(L)'
;MNLDQFTNSEQQVARRYEYDDAVVFAVDFGAASADASVDVVDSTVLAVIDGEQYEMDLPDGADDAHTFIKNGVLTIEVEGDR
;
A
#
# COMPACT_ATOMS: atom_id res chain seq x y z
N MET A 1 -1.70 -18.56 -2.16
CA MET A 1 -1.74 -17.35 -3.00
C MET A 1 -3.15 -17.10 -3.50
N ASN A 2 -3.79 -16.07 -2.94
CA ASN A 2 -5.03 -15.48 -3.42
C ASN A 2 -4.71 -14.09 -4.03
N LEU A 3 -5.46 -13.65 -5.04
CA LEU A 3 -5.34 -12.33 -5.68
C LEU A 3 -6.71 -11.65 -5.71
N ASP A 4 -6.78 -10.51 -5.04
CA ASP A 4 -7.92 -9.59 -5.15
C ASP A 4 -7.48 -8.30 -5.84
N GLN A 5 -8.27 -7.86 -6.83
CA GLN A 5 -8.11 -6.55 -7.46
C GLN A 5 -9.29 -5.67 -7.06
N PHE A 6 -8.99 -4.46 -6.59
CA PHE A 6 -9.99 -3.49 -6.21
C PHE A 6 -9.56 -2.09 -6.64
N THR A 7 -10.56 -1.23 -6.79
CA THR A 7 -10.38 0.19 -7.00
C THR A 7 -10.61 0.86 -5.65
N ASN A 8 -9.57 1.52 -5.10
CA ASN A 8 -9.70 2.36 -3.90
C ASN A 8 -10.80 3.42 -4.14
N SER A 9 -11.44 3.94 -3.08
CA SER A 9 -12.22 5.19 -3.11
C SER A 9 -11.61 6.32 -3.95
N GLU A 10 -10.29 6.36 -4.07
CA GLU A 10 -9.50 7.33 -4.85
C GLU A 10 -9.26 6.89 -6.30
N GLN A 11 -9.97 5.85 -6.76
CA GLN A 11 -9.96 5.31 -8.12
C GLN A 11 -8.65 4.67 -8.58
N GLN A 12 -7.68 4.48 -7.70
CA GLN A 12 -6.45 3.73 -8.02
C GLN A 12 -6.66 2.23 -8.05
N VAL A 13 -5.93 1.59 -8.96
CA VAL A 13 -5.91 0.14 -9.09
C VAL A 13 -5.00 -0.42 -8.00
N ALA A 14 -5.59 -1.16 -7.07
CA ALA A 14 -4.90 -1.88 -6.03
C ALA A 14 -5.01 -3.39 -6.26
N ARG A 15 -3.97 -4.12 -5.84
CA ARG A 15 -3.94 -5.58 -5.80
C ARG A 15 -3.52 -6.04 -4.42
N ARG A 16 -4.18 -7.08 -3.91
CA ARG A 16 -3.80 -7.77 -2.67
C ARG A 16 -3.33 -9.17 -2.99
N TYR A 17 -2.23 -9.56 -2.36
CA TYR A 17 -1.64 -10.88 -2.45
C TYR A 17 -1.52 -11.48 -1.05
N GLU A 18 -2.06 -12.68 -0.88
CA GLU A 18 -1.96 -13.42 0.38
C GLU A 18 -0.96 -14.56 0.27
N TYR A 19 0.08 -14.47 1.08
CA TYR A 19 1.08 -15.49 1.32
C TYR A 19 0.83 -16.16 2.67
N ASP A 20 1.56 -17.23 2.96
CA ASP A 20 1.37 -17.99 4.21
C ASP A 20 1.80 -17.17 5.45
N ASP A 21 2.69 -16.20 5.27
CA ASP A 21 3.35 -15.41 6.32
C ASP A 21 3.22 -13.90 6.12
N ALA A 22 2.56 -13.44 5.06
CA ALA A 22 2.41 -12.02 4.78
C ALA A 22 1.21 -11.71 3.88
N VAL A 23 0.71 -10.47 4.00
CA VAL A 23 -0.22 -9.86 3.04
C VAL A 23 0.49 -8.71 2.36
N VAL A 24 0.47 -8.69 1.02
CA VAL A 24 1.09 -7.64 0.22
C VAL A 24 0.02 -6.87 -0.54
N PHE A 25 0.04 -5.55 -0.42
CA PHE A 25 -0.78 -4.65 -1.22
C PHE A 25 0.11 -3.91 -2.22
N ALA A 26 -0.32 -3.85 -3.48
CA ALA A 26 0.35 -3.11 -4.54
C ALA A 26 -0.65 -2.12 -5.15
N VAL A 27 -0.36 -0.82 -5.03
CA VAL A 27 -1.22 0.27 -5.48
C VAL A 27 -0.49 1.03 -6.59
N ASP A 28 -1.12 1.11 -7.76
CA ASP A 28 -0.54 1.75 -8.95
C ASP A 28 -1.00 3.21 -9.06
N PHE A 29 -0.05 4.13 -8.93
CA PHE A 29 -0.21 5.58 -9.07
C PHE A 29 0.28 6.09 -10.44
N GLY A 30 0.85 5.22 -11.28
CA GLY A 30 1.43 5.58 -12.57
C GLY A 30 2.86 6.10 -12.49
N ALA A 31 3.65 5.85 -13.53
CA ALA A 31 5.10 6.07 -13.54
C ALA A 31 5.56 7.55 -13.66
N ALA A 32 4.63 8.51 -13.66
CA ALA A 32 4.94 9.93 -13.87
C ALA A 32 5.36 10.67 -12.59
N SER A 33 5.16 10.06 -11.42
CA SER A 33 5.37 10.71 -10.14
C SER A 33 6.86 10.81 -9.79
N ALA A 34 7.38 12.03 -9.78
CA ALA A 34 8.80 12.30 -9.50
C ALA A 34 9.08 12.47 -8.00
N ASP A 35 8.06 12.93 -7.26
CA ASP A 35 8.14 13.16 -5.82
C ASP A 35 7.08 12.29 -5.13
N ALA A 36 7.56 11.33 -4.35
CA ALA A 36 6.73 10.42 -3.59
C ALA A 36 7.31 10.18 -2.20
N SER A 37 6.47 10.21 -1.18
CA SER A 37 6.80 9.82 0.18
C SER A 37 5.73 8.93 0.75
N VAL A 38 6.12 7.98 1.60
CA VAL A 38 5.20 7.11 2.32
C VAL A 38 5.60 7.04 3.78
N ASP A 39 4.61 7.00 4.67
CA ASP A 39 4.77 6.77 6.09
C ASP A 39 3.65 5.86 6.62
N VAL A 40 3.87 5.27 7.79
CA VAL A 40 2.88 4.43 8.48
C VAL A 40 2.66 4.96 9.88
N VAL A 41 1.41 5.22 10.24
CA VAL A 41 1.03 5.69 11.57
C VAL A 41 -0.29 5.05 11.97
N ASP A 42 -0.34 4.43 13.15
CA ASP A 42 -1.57 3.87 13.74
C ASP A 42 -2.33 2.99 12.73
N SER A 43 -1.64 1.96 12.21
CA SER A 43 -2.15 1.04 11.18
C SER A 43 -2.73 1.73 9.93
N THR A 44 -2.25 2.94 9.60
CA THR A 44 -2.67 3.70 8.42
C THR A 44 -1.46 4.05 7.56
N VAL A 45 -1.52 3.76 6.26
CA VAL A 45 -0.51 4.20 5.29
C VAL A 45 -0.86 5.58 4.76
N LEU A 46 0.07 6.51 4.90
CA LEU A 46 0.01 7.86 4.36
C LEU A 46 0.96 7.94 3.16
N ALA A 47 0.42 8.09 1.96
CA ALA A 47 1.21 8.31 0.76
C ALA A 47 0.99 9.72 0.22
N VAL A 48 2.07 10.43 -0.10
CA VAL A 48 2.02 11.70 -0.83
C VAL A 48 2.69 11.49 -2.17
N ILE A 49 1.95 11.70 -3.26
CA ILE A 49 2.38 11.47 -4.63
C ILE A 49 1.99 12.68 -5.46
N ASP A 50 2.98 13.34 -6.06
CA ASP A 50 2.79 14.59 -6.83
C ASP A 50 2.03 15.70 -6.07
N GLY A 51 2.16 15.72 -4.74
CA GLY A 51 1.51 16.68 -3.85
C GLY A 51 0.07 16.34 -3.44
N GLU A 52 -0.46 15.22 -3.91
CA GLU A 52 -1.75 14.67 -3.47
C GLU A 52 -1.52 13.64 -2.36
N GLN A 53 -2.36 13.68 -1.32
CA GLN A 53 -2.29 12.76 -0.18
C GLN A 53 -3.35 11.67 -0.32
N TYR A 54 -2.93 10.44 -0.06
CA TYR A 54 -3.72 9.23 -0.12
C TYR A 54 -3.61 8.51 1.22
N GLU A 55 -4.73 7.97 1.71
CA GLU A 55 -4.81 7.29 3.00
C GLU A 55 -5.39 5.90 2.81
N MET A 56 -4.74 4.90 3.43
CA MET A 56 -5.17 3.51 3.35
C MET A 56 -5.10 2.86 4.72
N ASP A 57 -6.27 2.40 5.19
CA ASP A 57 -6.37 1.60 6.41
C ASP A 57 -5.75 0.22 6.19
N LEU A 58 -4.88 -0.19 7.10
CA LEU A 58 -4.36 -1.54 7.19
C LEU A 58 -5.18 -2.37 8.18
N PRO A 59 -5.07 -3.71 8.14
CA PRO A 59 -5.58 -4.55 9.21
C PRO A 59 -5.02 -4.12 10.58
N ASP A 60 -5.80 -4.32 11.63
CA ASP A 60 -5.37 -4.05 13.01
C ASP A 60 -4.03 -4.75 13.31
N GLY A 61 -3.09 -4.04 13.93
CA GLY A 61 -1.78 -4.60 14.32
C GLY A 61 -0.70 -4.52 13.25
N ALA A 62 -0.98 -3.89 12.10
CA ALA A 62 -0.02 -3.69 11.01
C ALA A 62 0.85 -2.43 11.17
N ASP A 63 1.17 -2.03 12.41
CA ASP A 63 1.91 -0.79 12.70
C ASP A 63 3.37 -0.82 12.22
N ASP A 64 3.90 -2.02 12.00
CA ASP A 64 5.25 -2.28 11.50
C ASP A 64 5.30 -2.63 10.00
N ALA A 65 4.20 -2.35 9.27
CA ALA A 65 4.13 -2.61 7.84
C ALA A 65 5.32 -1.99 7.09
N HIS A 66 5.94 -2.79 6.23
CA HIS A 66 7.04 -2.33 5.40
C HIS A 66 6.48 -1.70 4.12
N THR A 67 6.84 -0.44 3.86
CA THR A 67 6.35 0.29 2.69
C THR A 67 7.49 0.82 1.82
N PHE A 68 7.28 0.79 0.50
CA PHE A 68 8.18 1.42 -0.45
C PHE A 68 7.47 1.75 -1.77
N ILE A 69 7.98 2.77 -2.46
CA ILE A 69 7.48 3.18 -3.77
C ILE A 69 8.55 2.92 -4.83
N LYS A 70 8.17 2.25 -5.92
CA LYS A 70 9.06 1.98 -7.04
C LYS A 70 8.34 2.13 -8.37
N ASN A 71 8.82 3.04 -9.21
CA ASN A 71 8.26 3.33 -10.54
C ASN A 71 6.75 3.63 -10.52
N GLY A 72 6.28 4.38 -9.52
CA GLY A 72 4.87 4.74 -9.38
C GLY A 72 3.99 3.67 -8.73
N VAL A 73 4.57 2.55 -8.27
CA VAL A 73 3.84 1.53 -7.52
C VAL A 73 4.22 1.61 -6.05
N LEU A 74 3.24 1.85 -5.19
CA LEU A 74 3.38 1.68 -3.75
C LEU A 74 3.16 0.21 -3.40
N THR A 75 4.12 -0.36 -2.70
CA THR A 75 4.02 -1.69 -2.10
C THR A 75 3.93 -1.55 -0.60
N ILE A 76 2.99 -2.27 0.01
CA ILE A 76 2.80 -2.37 1.46
C ILE A 76 2.86 -3.86 1.82
N GLU A 77 3.78 -4.24 2.68
CA GLU A 77 3.96 -5.60 3.17
C GLU A 77 3.60 -5.64 4.66
N VAL A 78 2.60 -6.46 5.00
CA VAL A 78 2.15 -6.68 6.38
C VAL A 78 2.51 -8.10 6.77
N GLU A 79 3.29 -8.27 7.83
CA GLU A 79 3.59 -9.60 8.37
C GLU A 79 2.29 -10.24 8.89
N GLY A 80 2.06 -11.51 8.56
CA GLY A 80 0.90 -12.24 9.05
C GLY A 80 1.08 -12.61 10.52
N ASP A 81 0.03 -12.43 11.32
CA ASP A 81 -0.03 -13.00 12.67
C ASP A 81 0.24 -14.50 12.60
N ARG A 82 1.30 -14.94 13.26
CA ARG A 82 1.69 -16.35 13.33
C ARG A 82 1.05 -17.08 14.51
#